data_AF-A0A1N6V7G6-F1
#
_entry.id   AF-A0A1N6V7G6-F1
#
_cell.length_a   1.000
_cell.length_b   1.000
_cell.length_c   1.000
_cell.angle_alpha   90.00
_cell.angle_beta   90.00
_cell.angle_gamma   90.00
#
_symmetry.space_group_name_H-M   'P 1'
#
loop_
_entity.id
_entity.type
_entity.pdbx_description
1 polymer ?
#
loop_
_entity_poly.entity_id
_entity_poly.type
_entity_poly.pdbx_seq_one_letter_code
_entity_poly.pdbx_strand_id
1 'polypeptide(L)'
;MPEAAAGHRLAVGGPPRRAASRAPHPVASVAAGTMARVDEETEDPTAAPQRRAAPTAHPDDARLPRRPVGLLPLPRIARPDLASPHLTLVTLQSRDAYRTLLHDGVLRARPEHGEPGFREAYTWMGARMRDRLPTDGDGMLWAWARATRRALLQHARQARGEVLVVARVARERVLLSDYLDWHQVLNRSLNVVPLPGERDDAWERRFETVYEAWASEADAYRDVAWDAWPRELRATTETSWDAIFDLDAVPTTRPLQATVHELAVTDVVRAVQVS
;
A
#
# COMPACT_ATOMS: atom_id res chain seq x y z
N MET A 1 61.22 41.44 -13.52
CA MET A 1 61.33 42.33 -14.69
C MET A 1 62.47 41.81 -15.54
N PRO A 2 62.30 41.50 -16.84
CA PRO A 2 61.27 41.94 -17.82
C PRO A 2 60.16 40.86 -18.01
N GLU A 3 58.92 41.04 -18.49
CA GLU A 3 58.14 41.95 -19.36
C GLU A 3 58.40 41.92 -20.88
N ALA A 4 57.41 41.36 -21.60
CA ALA A 4 56.81 41.77 -22.91
C ALA A 4 56.57 40.55 -23.85
N ALA A 5 55.51 40.41 -24.66
CA ALA A 5 54.16 40.97 -24.77
C ALA A 5 53.45 40.27 -25.96
N ALA A 6 52.11 40.39 -25.96
CA ALA A 6 51.17 40.39 -27.11
C ALA A 6 50.57 39.07 -27.67
N GLY A 7 49.22 39.04 -27.70
CA GLY A 7 48.42 38.21 -28.60
C GLY A 7 46.95 37.98 -28.21
N HIS A 8 46.09 38.99 -28.34
CA HIS A 8 44.62 38.85 -28.24
C HIS A 8 44.00 38.11 -29.45
N ARG A 9 43.01 37.22 -29.23
CA ARG A 9 41.79 37.10 -30.06
C ARG A 9 40.68 36.35 -29.32
N LEU A 10 39.55 37.04 -29.15
CA LEU A 10 38.24 36.51 -28.80
C LEU A 10 37.68 35.70 -29.99
N ALA A 11 37.17 34.51 -29.72
CA ALA A 11 36.26 33.79 -30.62
C ALA A 11 35.05 33.28 -29.81
N VAL A 12 33.91 33.83 -30.18
CA VAL A 12 32.55 33.44 -29.82
C VAL A 12 32.20 32.15 -30.56
N GLY A 13 31.58 31.16 -29.90
CA GLY A 13 30.91 30.07 -30.65
C GLY A 13 30.52 28.84 -29.84
N GLY A 14 29.22 28.63 -29.68
CA GLY A 14 28.61 27.30 -29.57
C GLY A 14 27.81 27.02 -28.29
N PRO A 15 26.46 26.96 -28.35
CA PRO A 15 25.67 26.49 -27.22
C PRO A 15 25.94 24.98 -26.97
N PRO A 16 25.91 24.51 -25.71
CA PRO A 16 26.02 23.10 -25.42
C PRO A 16 24.84 22.34 -26.03
N ARG A 17 25.16 21.28 -26.78
CA ARG A 17 24.18 20.32 -27.28
C ARG A 17 23.36 19.78 -26.10
N ARG A 18 22.04 20.01 -26.13
CA ARG A 18 21.08 19.38 -25.22
C ARG A 18 21.23 17.86 -25.37
N ALA A 19 21.73 17.21 -24.33
CA ALA A 19 21.49 15.79 -24.14
C ALA A 19 19.97 15.59 -24.06
N ALA A 20 19.44 14.70 -24.91
CA ALA A 20 18.04 14.33 -24.85
C ALA A 20 17.79 13.66 -23.50
N SER A 21 17.19 14.41 -22.58
CA SER A 21 16.59 13.88 -21.36
C SER A 21 15.54 12.87 -21.80
N ARG A 22 15.87 11.58 -21.70
CA ARG A 22 14.86 10.53 -21.65
C ARG A 22 14.10 10.78 -20.36
N ALA A 23 12.86 11.23 -20.48
CA ALA A 23 11.96 11.32 -19.35
C ALA A 23 11.92 9.96 -18.65
N PRO A 24 11.98 9.90 -17.31
CA PRO A 24 11.76 8.65 -16.60
C PRO A 24 10.40 8.09 -17.01
N HIS A 25 10.36 6.81 -17.34
CA HIS A 25 9.12 6.10 -17.58
C HIS A 25 8.18 6.34 -16.39
N PRO A 26 6.90 6.69 -16.61
CA PRO A 26 5.96 6.78 -15.52
C PRO A 26 5.90 5.42 -14.84
N VAL A 27 6.35 5.35 -13.59
CA VAL A 27 6.03 4.22 -12.72
C VAL A 27 4.52 4.18 -12.67
N ALA A 28 3.93 3.17 -13.31
CA ALA A 28 2.50 2.95 -13.25
C ALA A 28 2.13 2.84 -11.77
N SER A 29 1.40 3.84 -11.26
CA SER A 29 0.74 3.75 -9.97
C SER A 29 -0.35 2.69 -10.13
N VAL A 30 0.05 1.43 -9.95
CA VAL A 30 -0.88 0.34 -9.69
C VAL A 30 -1.51 0.71 -8.35
N ALA A 31 -2.80 1.01 -8.36
CA ALA A 31 -3.55 1.19 -7.13
C ALA A 31 -3.33 -0.06 -6.28
N ALA A 32 -2.59 0.07 -5.17
CA ALA A 32 -2.45 -1.00 -4.19
C ALA A 32 -3.85 -1.53 -3.88
N GLY A 33 -4.05 -2.82 -4.20
CA GLY A 33 -5.19 -3.65 -3.88
C GLY A 33 -6.54 -2.94 -3.89
N THR A 34 -7.31 -3.12 -4.97
CA THR A 34 -8.75 -3.31 -4.76
C THR A 34 -8.87 -4.40 -3.69
N MET A 35 -9.44 -4.06 -2.53
CA MET A 35 -9.64 -5.04 -1.46
C MET A 35 -10.38 -6.23 -2.06
N ALA A 36 -9.74 -7.40 -1.99
CA ALA A 36 -10.18 -8.72 -2.46
C ALA A 36 -11.53 -8.73 -3.20
N ARG A 37 -11.51 -8.66 -4.54
CA ARG A 37 -12.63 -9.16 -5.34
C ARG A 37 -12.59 -10.68 -5.29
N VAL A 38 -13.66 -11.25 -4.76
CA VAL A 38 -13.95 -12.68 -4.80
C VAL A 38 -14.40 -13.05 -6.22
N ASP A 39 -13.67 -14.01 -6.79
CA ASP A 39 -13.96 -14.93 -7.92
C ASP A 39 -14.47 -14.37 -9.26
N GLU A 40 -13.56 -14.34 -10.24
CA GLU A 40 -13.87 -14.63 -11.64
C GLU A 40 -13.13 -15.95 -12.00
N GLU A 41 -13.82 -17.08 -11.85
CA GLU A 41 -13.36 -18.37 -12.35
C GLU A 41 -13.16 -18.29 -13.87
N THR A 42 -12.09 -18.90 -14.36
CA THR A 42 -11.81 -19.04 -15.79
C THR A 42 -12.87 -19.97 -16.41
N GLU A 43 -13.97 -19.39 -16.89
CA GLU A 43 -15.05 -20.12 -17.55
C GLU A 43 -14.62 -20.61 -18.94
N ASP A 44 -14.90 -21.89 -19.19
CA ASP A 44 -14.87 -22.52 -20.51
C ASP A 44 -15.76 -21.71 -21.47
N PRO A 45 -15.22 -21.19 -22.59
CA PRO A 45 -15.96 -20.32 -23.52
C PRO A 45 -17.12 -21.02 -24.25
N THR A 46 -17.35 -22.32 -23.99
CA THR A 46 -18.47 -23.09 -24.55
C THR A 46 -19.62 -23.34 -23.58
N ALA A 47 -19.51 -22.97 -22.30
CA ALA A 47 -20.59 -23.13 -21.34
C ALA A 47 -21.68 -22.05 -21.53
N ALA A 48 -22.93 -22.47 -21.74
CA ALA A 48 -24.06 -21.54 -21.80
C ALA A 48 -24.18 -20.77 -20.46
N PRO A 49 -24.43 -19.45 -20.47
CA PRO A 49 -24.42 -18.62 -19.28
C PRO A 49 -25.47 -19.12 -18.29
N GLN A 50 -25.02 -19.81 -17.24
CA GLN A 50 -25.87 -20.11 -16.11
C GLN A 50 -26.17 -18.78 -15.43
N ARG A 51 -27.44 -18.36 -15.49
CA ARG A 51 -27.91 -17.23 -14.70
C ARG A 51 -27.65 -17.54 -13.23
N ARG A 52 -26.54 -17.06 -12.67
CA ARG A 52 -26.30 -17.04 -11.23
C ARG A 52 -27.50 -16.36 -10.60
N ALA A 53 -28.28 -17.12 -9.83
CA ALA A 53 -29.41 -16.59 -9.09
C ALA A 53 -28.88 -15.44 -8.22
N ALA A 54 -29.55 -14.28 -8.25
CA ALA A 54 -29.20 -13.18 -7.37
C ALA A 54 -29.23 -13.71 -5.92
N PRO A 55 -28.16 -13.53 -5.12
CA PRO A 55 -28.13 -14.04 -3.76
C PRO A 55 -29.34 -13.50 -3.01
N THR A 56 -30.12 -14.41 -2.44
CA THR A 56 -31.26 -14.08 -1.60
C THR A 56 -30.76 -13.22 -0.44
N ALA A 57 -31.35 -12.04 -0.27
CA ALA A 57 -30.92 -11.09 0.76
C ALA A 57 -31.02 -11.74 2.15
N HIS A 58 -29.92 -11.73 2.91
CA HIS A 58 -29.94 -12.21 4.29
C HIS A 58 -30.74 -11.21 5.14
N PRO A 59 -31.59 -11.65 6.10
CA PRO A 59 -32.40 -10.74 6.92
C PRO A 59 -31.58 -9.65 7.66
N ASP A 60 -30.29 -9.89 7.92
CA ASP A 60 -29.38 -8.89 8.52
C ASP A 60 -28.90 -7.80 7.56
N ASP A 61 -29.03 -7.98 6.23
CA ASP A 61 -28.72 -6.94 5.25
C ASP A 61 -29.65 -5.74 5.34
N ALA A 62 -30.84 -5.92 5.90
CA ALA A 62 -31.88 -4.89 5.99
C ALA A 62 -31.53 -3.75 6.96
N ARG A 63 -30.41 -3.84 7.70
CA ARG A 63 -30.08 -2.94 8.82
C ARG A 63 -28.87 -2.02 8.60
N LEU A 64 -28.07 -2.23 7.55
CA LEU A 64 -26.94 -1.34 7.31
C LEU A 64 -27.42 0.02 6.76
N PRO A 65 -27.09 1.14 7.43
CA PRO A 65 -27.34 2.45 6.84
C PRO A 65 -26.63 2.54 5.50
N ARG A 66 -27.37 2.82 4.44
CA ARG A 66 -26.82 3.14 3.12
C ARG A 66 -26.54 4.63 3.05
N ARG A 67 -25.35 5.00 2.60
CA ARG A 67 -24.98 6.41 2.46
C ARG A 67 -24.29 6.66 1.13
N PRO A 68 -24.69 7.71 0.39
CA PRO A 68 -23.91 8.21 -0.72
C PRO A 68 -22.48 8.50 -0.29
N VAL A 69 -21.51 8.20 -1.16
CA VAL A 69 -20.07 8.37 -0.84
C VAL A 69 -19.76 9.73 -0.19
N GLY A 70 -20.31 10.83 -0.73
CA GLY A 70 -20.07 12.19 -0.19
C GLY A 70 -20.54 12.42 1.25
N LEU A 71 -21.52 11.63 1.71
CA LEU A 71 -22.13 11.68 3.04
C LEU A 71 -21.58 10.60 3.98
N LEU A 72 -20.53 9.87 3.58
CA LEU A 72 -19.92 8.87 4.45
C LEU A 72 -19.35 9.54 5.71
N PRO A 73 -19.69 9.01 6.89
CA PRO A 73 -19.33 9.59 8.17
C PRO A 73 -17.91 9.15 8.58
N LEU A 74 -16.94 9.51 7.74
CA LEU A 74 -15.52 9.19 7.92
C LEU A 74 -14.96 9.93 9.14
N PRO A 75 -14.28 9.22 10.07
CA PRO A 75 -13.62 9.88 11.19
C PRO A 75 -12.49 10.77 10.68
N ARG A 76 -12.15 11.79 11.48
CA ARG A 76 -10.93 12.59 11.25
C ARG A 76 -9.72 11.81 11.76
N ILE A 77 -9.30 10.80 11.01
CA ILE A 77 -8.06 10.04 11.29
C ILE A 77 -6.83 10.70 10.64
N ALA A 78 -6.87 12.00 10.36
CA ALA A 78 -5.75 12.68 9.69
C ALA A 78 -4.51 12.82 10.61
N ARG A 79 -4.70 12.75 11.94
CA ARG A 79 -3.64 12.87 12.95
C ARG A 79 -3.94 11.94 14.13
N PRO A 80 -3.82 10.61 13.96
CA PRO A 80 -3.98 9.69 15.08
C PRO A 80 -2.86 9.91 16.09
N ASP A 81 -3.18 9.78 17.37
CA ASP A 81 -2.19 9.54 18.40
C ASP A 81 -1.74 8.08 18.28
N LEU A 82 -0.53 7.86 17.74
CA LEU A 82 0.02 6.52 17.50
C LEU A 82 0.45 5.82 18.80
N ALA A 83 0.59 6.57 19.91
CA ALA A 83 0.90 6.06 21.24
C ALA A 83 -0.36 5.70 22.04
N SER A 84 -1.56 6.03 21.53
CA SER A 84 -2.82 5.64 22.15
C SER A 84 -2.91 4.12 22.31
N PRO A 85 -3.44 3.60 23.43
CA PRO A 85 -3.62 2.15 23.63
C PRO A 85 -4.59 1.54 22.60
N HIS A 86 -5.38 2.37 21.92
CA HIS A 86 -6.25 1.95 20.83
C HIS A 86 -6.12 2.89 19.63
N LEU A 87 -6.13 2.32 18.43
CA LEU A 87 -6.14 3.06 17.18
C LEU A 87 -7.53 3.03 16.55
N THR A 88 -7.95 4.17 15.99
CA THR A 88 -9.13 4.20 15.12
C THR A 88 -8.70 3.82 13.71
N LEU A 89 -9.19 2.68 13.23
CA LEU A 89 -8.93 2.16 11.90
C LEU A 89 -10.16 2.33 11.01
N VAL A 90 -9.94 2.57 9.72
CA VAL A 90 -10.98 2.54 8.70
C VAL A 90 -10.63 1.45 7.70
N THR A 91 -11.59 0.59 7.35
CA THR A 91 -11.41 -0.43 6.31
C THR A 91 -12.66 -0.53 5.45
N LEU A 92 -12.50 -0.99 4.20
CA LEU A 92 -13.60 -1.32 3.31
C LEU A 92 -13.67 -2.85 3.23
N GLN A 93 -14.83 -3.41 3.44
CA GLN A 93 -15.00 -4.86 3.47
C GLN A 93 -16.11 -5.25 2.52
N SER A 94 -15.97 -6.40 1.87
CA SER A 94 -17.07 -7.00 1.12
C SER A 94 -18.27 -7.21 2.07
N ARG A 95 -19.47 -7.25 1.51
CA ARG A 95 -20.68 -7.50 2.31
C ARG A 95 -20.59 -8.85 3.01
N ASP A 96 -20.05 -9.86 2.32
CA ASP A 96 -19.95 -11.21 2.85
C ASP A 96 -18.92 -11.29 3.99
N ALA A 97 -17.79 -10.59 3.87
CA ALA A 97 -16.83 -10.45 4.97
C ALA A 97 -17.46 -9.74 6.18
N TYR A 98 -18.25 -8.69 5.95
CA TYR A 98 -18.95 -8.01 7.04
C TYR A 98 -20.06 -8.88 7.66
N ARG A 99 -20.78 -9.69 6.89
CA ARG A 99 -21.73 -10.66 7.44
C ARG A 99 -21.03 -11.73 8.27
N THR A 100 -19.90 -12.23 7.79
CA THR A 100 -19.04 -13.17 8.53
C THR A 100 -18.61 -12.56 9.87
N LEU A 101 -18.18 -11.30 9.87
CA LEU A 101 -17.85 -10.55 11.09
C LEU A 101 -19.01 -10.52 12.09
N LEU A 102 -20.22 -10.25 11.62
CA LEU A 102 -21.41 -10.18 12.49
C LEU A 102 -21.84 -11.56 13.01
N HIS A 103 -21.78 -12.58 12.17
CA HIS A 103 -22.21 -13.93 12.50
C HIS A 103 -21.21 -14.61 13.46
N ASP A 104 -19.92 -14.58 13.11
CA ASP A 104 -18.86 -15.26 13.86
C ASP A 104 -18.34 -14.42 15.04
N GLY A 105 -18.69 -13.13 15.09
CA GLY A 105 -18.16 -12.17 16.05
C GLY A 105 -16.71 -11.75 15.78
N VAL A 106 -16.06 -12.35 14.77
CA VAL A 106 -14.69 -12.04 14.35
C VAL A 106 -14.53 -12.26 12.86
N LEU A 107 -13.84 -11.35 12.18
CA LEU A 107 -13.37 -11.54 10.82
C LEU A 107 -11.88 -11.88 10.88
N ARG A 108 -11.54 -13.11 10.53
CA ARG A 108 -10.14 -13.55 10.42
C ARG A 108 -9.65 -13.32 9.01
N ALA A 109 -8.47 -12.71 8.89
CA ALA A 109 -7.81 -12.60 7.61
C ALA A 109 -7.42 -13.98 7.08
N ARG A 110 -7.48 -14.16 5.76
CA ARG A 110 -7.07 -15.40 5.12
C ARG A 110 -6.18 -15.13 3.91
N PRO A 111 -5.06 -15.86 3.73
CA PRO A 111 -4.12 -15.64 2.62
C PRO A 111 -4.77 -15.74 1.24
N GLU A 112 -5.77 -16.61 1.07
CA GLU A 112 -6.46 -16.84 -0.20
C GLU A 112 -7.24 -15.62 -0.72
N HIS A 113 -7.51 -14.63 0.13
CA HIS A 113 -8.15 -13.39 -0.29
C HIS A 113 -7.14 -12.34 -0.80
N GLY A 114 -5.83 -12.61 -0.71
CA GLY A 114 -4.81 -11.74 -1.26
C GLY A 114 -4.79 -11.76 -2.78
N GLU A 115 -4.52 -10.62 -3.41
CA GLU A 115 -4.18 -10.53 -4.84
C GLU A 115 -3.05 -11.50 -5.20
N PRO A 116 -3.29 -12.52 -6.06
CA PRO A 116 -2.30 -13.56 -6.36
C PRO A 116 -0.96 -13.03 -6.87
N GLY A 117 -0.98 -11.93 -7.63
CA GLY A 117 0.22 -11.28 -8.15
C GLY A 117 1.17 -10.71 -7.07
N PHE A 118 0.68 -10.53 -5.83
CA PHE A 118 1.44 -9.95 -4.73
C PHE A 118 1.72 -10.95 -3.60
N ARG A 119 1.59 -12.26 -3.86
CA ARG A 119 1.77 -13.32 -2.86
C ARG A 119 3.09 -13.23 -2.09
N GLU A 120 4.19 -12.93 -2.76
CA GLU A 120 5.52 -12.83 -2.11
C GLU A 120 5.61 -11.63 -1.18
N ALA A 121 5.15 -10.45 -1.62
CA ALA A 121 5.06 -9.25 -0.79
C ALA A 121 4.18 -9.50 0.44
N TYR A 122 3.05 -10.19 0.26
CA TYR A 122 2.18 -10.56 1.36
C TYR A 122 2.80 -11.59 2.30
N THR A 123 3.56 -12.54 1.77
CA THR A 123 4.33 -13.50 2.58
C THR A 123 5.36 -12.78 3.44
N TRP A 124 6.08 -11.81 2.86
CA TRP A 124 7.04 -10.98 3.58
C TRP A 124 6.36 -10.16 4.68
N MET A 125 5.27 -9.45 4.36
CA MET A 125 4.52 -8.67 5.37
C MET A 125 3.94 -9.56 6.47
N GLY A 126 3.43 -10.75 6.13
CA GLY A 126 2.95 -11.73 7.10
C GLY A 126 4.05 -12.20 8.05
N ALA A 127 5.29 -12.39 7.56
CA ALA A 127 6.43 -12.66 8.44
C ALA A 127 6.70 -11.48 9.39
N ARG A 128 6.69 -10.24 8.91
CA ARG A 128 6.83 -9.03 9.76
C ARG A 128 5.72 -8.92 10.81
N MET A 129 4.49 -9.33 10.48
CA MET A 129 3.39 -9.37 11.45
C MET A 129 3.63 -10.42 12.53
N ARG A 130 3.99 -11.66 12.17
CA ARG A 130 4.30 -12.72 13.15
C ARG A 130 5.48 -12.34 14.07
N ASP A 131 6.47 -11.65 13.53
CA ASP A 131 7.66 -11.24 14.30
C ASP A 131 7.35 -10.12 15.31
N ARG A 132 6.32 -9.30 15.06
CA ARG A 132 6.10 -8.02 15.78
C ARG A 132 4.78 -7.95 16.56
N LEU A 133 3.80 -8.79 16.24
CA LEU A 133 2.49 -8.80 16.88
C LEU A 133 2.39 -9.98 17.85
N PRO A 134 1.69 -9.82 18.99
CA PRO A 134 1.41 -10.91 19.92
C PRO A 134 0.22 -11.78 19.47
N THR A 135 -0.38 -11.47 18.32
CA THR A 135 -1.53 -12.19 17.76
C THR A 135 -1.07 -13.16 16.68
N ASP A 136 -1.81 -14.24 16.53
CA ASP A 136 -1.56 -15.25 15.50
C ASP A 136 -2.54 -15.12 14.34
N GLY A 137 -2.08 -15.45 13.14
CA GLY A 137 -2.91 -15.55 11.95
C GLY A 137 -2.07 -15.67 10.68
N ASP A 138 -2.65 -16.31 9.67
CA ASP A 138 -1.94 -16.54 8.40
C ASP A 138 -2.17 -15.41 7.39
N GLY A 139 -3.28 -14.67 7.52
CA GLY A 139 -3.63 -13.58 6.62
C GLY A 139 -3.45 -12.18 7.22
N MET A 140 -3.78 -11.17 6.42
CA MET A 140 -3.79 -9.76 6.82
C MET A 140 -5.09 -9.07 6.40
N LEU A 141 -5.72 -8.36 7.33
CA LEU A 141 -6.76 -7.37 7.02
C LEU A 141 -6.10 -5.99 6.88
N TRP A 142 -6.34 -5.34 5.76
CA TRP A 142 -5.84 -3.99 5.49
C TRP A 142 -6.80 -2.92 6.01
N ALA A 143 -6.24 -1.89 6.63
CA ALA A 143 -6.97 -0.73 7.09
C ALA A 143 -6.12 0.55 6.96
N TRP A 144 -6.76 1.71 7.08
CA TRP A 144 -6.09 2.99 7.24
C TRP A 144 -6.10 3.40 8.71
N ALA A 145 -4.92 3.64 9.27
CA ALA A 145 -4.75 4.29 10.57
C ALA A 145 -4.66 5.81 10.44
N ARG A 146 -4.10 6.28 9.31
CA ARG A 146 -4.07 7.70 8.94
C ARG A 146 -4.42 7.87 7.47
N ALA A 147 -5.44 8.66 7.17
CA ALA A 147 -5.77 9.01 5.80
C ALA A 147 -6.53 10.33 5.74
N THR A 148 -6.37 11.06 4.63
CA THR A 148 -7.20 12.24 4.38
C THR A 148 -8.63 11.81 4.03
N ARG A 149 -9.62 12.66 4.35
CA ARG A 149 -10.99 12.43 3.89
C ARG A 149 -11.08 12.24 2.38
N ARG A 150 -10.30 13.04 1.61
CA ARG A 150 -10.27 12.94 0.15
C ARG A 150 -9.83 11.56 -0.32
N ALA A 151 -8.76 11.01 0.26
CA ALA A 151 -8.25 9.68 -0.09
C ALA A 151 -9.29 8.60 0.23
N LEU A 152 -9.86 8.59 1.44
CA LEU A 152 -10.90 7.63 1.84
C LEU A 152 -12.13 7.69 0.92
N LEU A 153 -12.57 8.90 0.54
CA LEU A 153 -13.68 9.06 -0.40
C LEU A 153 -13.34 8.53 -1.80
N GLN A 154 -12.10 8.67 -2.25
CA GLN A 154 -11.67 8.13 -3.55
C GLN A 154 -11.76 6.60 -3.55
N HIS A 155 -11.25 5.93 -2.51
CA HIS A 155 -11.37 4.47 -2.37
C HIS A 155 -12.85 4.04 -2.23
N ALA A 156 -13.63 4.74 -1.42
CA ALA A 156 -15.06 4.44 -1.27
C ALA A 156 -15.84 4.55 -2.60
N ARG A 157 -15.47 5.45 -3.52
CA ARG A 157 -16.11 5.52 -4.85
C ARG A 157 -15.89 4.25 -5.67
N GLN A 158 -14.75 3.57 -5.49
CA GLN A 158 -14.41 2.33 -6.19
C GLN A 158 -15.06 1.10 -5.52
N ALA A 159 -15.44 1.24 -4.24
CA ALA A 159 -16.02 0.21 -3.38
C ALA A 159 -17.54 0.32 -3.24
N ARG A 160 -18.27 0.66 -4.31
CA ARG A 160 -19.75 0.73 -4.24
C ARG A 160 -20.33 -0.64 -3.92
N GLY A 161 -21.27 -0.67 -2.98
CA GLY A 161 -21.89 -1.89 -2.48
C GLY A 161 -21.16 -2.53 -1.30
N GLU A 162 -19.88 -2.20 -1.08
CA GLU A 162 -19.10 -2.65 0.07
C GLU A 162 -19.49 -1.94 1.37
N VAL A 163 -18.92 -2.40 2.48
CA VAL A 163 -19.17 -1.88 3.81
C VAL A 163 -17.93 -1.14 4.30
N LEU A 164 -18.08 0.16 4.55
CA LEU A 164 -17.08 0.92 5.26
C LEU A 164 -17.22 0.67 6.75
N VAL A 165 -16.15 0.14 7.36
CA VAL A 165 -16.07 -0.17 8.78
C VAL A 165 -15.09 0.79 9.45
N VAL A 166 -15.54 1.40 10.55
CA VAL A 166 -14.69 2.15 11.48
C VAL A 166 -14.56 1.32 12.75
N ALA A 167 -13.33 0.99 13.10
CA ALA A 167 -13.03 0.15 14.25
C ALA A 167 -12.07 0.84 15.22
N ARG A 168 -12.14 0.47 16.50
CA ARG A 168 -11.21 0.85 17.55
C ARG A 168 -10.45 -0.39 18.00
N VAL A 169 -9.23 -0.55 17.53
CA VAL A 169 -8.42 -1.77 17.70
C VAL A 169 -7.30 -1.50 18.70
N ALA A 170 -7.03 -2.45 19.59
CA ALA A 170 -5.91 -2.36 20.53
C ALA A 170 -4.58 -2.19 19.78
N ARG A 171 -3.73 -1.26 20.23
CA ARG A 171 -2.50 -0.85 19.53
C ARG A 171 -1.55 -2.02 19.28
N GLU A 172 -1.42 -2.92 20.23
CA GLU A 172 -0.55 -4.10 20.16
C GLU A 172 -0.96 -5.11 19.08
N ARG A 173 -2.22 -5.10 18.62
CA ARG A 173 -2.71 -5.98 17.54
C ARG A 173 -2.50 -5.39 16.14
N VAL A 174 -1.92 -4.19 16.04
CA VAL A 174 -1.81 -3.43 14.79
C VAL A 174 -0.35 -3.27 14.39
N LEU A 175 -0.02 -3.74 13.18
CA LEU A 175 1.24 -3.36 12.53
C LEU A 175 0.98 -2.16 11.62
N LEU A 176 1.67 -1.06 11.88
CA LEU A 176 1.57 0.18 11.12
C LEU A 176 2.69 0.27 10.09
N SER A 177 2.41 0.78 8.90
CA SER A 177 3.44 1.05 7.88
C SER A 177 3.08 2.25 7.00
N ASP A 178 4.09 2.81 6.32
CA ASP A 178 3.90 3.81 5.27
C ASP A 178 3.17 3.18 4.07
N TYR A 179 2.00 3.74 3.75
CA TYR A 179 1.15 3.23 2.66
C TYR A 179 1.76 3.42 1.27
N LEU A 180 2.53 4.50 1.06
CA LEU A 180 3.13 4.78 -0.24
C LEU A 180 4.37 3.91 -0.46
N ASP A 181 5.24 3.79 0.53
CA ASP A 181 6.48 2.99 0.39
C ASP A 181 6.20 1.48 0.36
N TRP A 182 5.04 1.03 0.86
CA TRP A 182 4.54 -0.33 0.62
C TRP A 182 4.51 -0.73 -0.86
N HIS A 183 4.32 0.22 -1.78
CA HIS A 183 4.33 -0.07 -3.21
C HIS A 183 5.72 -0.53 -3.69
N GLN A 184 6.81 -0.17 -3.01
CA GLN A 184 8.13 -0.69 -3.31
C GLN A 184 8.20 -2.19 -3.03
N VAL A 185 7.57 -2.65 -1.94
CA VAL A 185 7.47 -4.07 -1.61
C VAL A 185 6.66 -4.83 -2.65
N LEU A 186 5.49 -4.29 -3.03
CA LEU A 186 4.64 -4.88 -4.07
C LEU A 186 5.37 -5.05 -5.41
N ASN A 187 6.21 -4.07 -5.76
CA ASN A 187 6.92 -4.03 -7.04
C ASN A 187 8.29 -4.73 -7.02
N ARG A 188 8.64 -5.40 -5.91
CA ARG A 188 9.99 -5.97 -5.70
C ARG A 188 11.11 -4.93 -5.88
N SER A 189 10.83 -3.67 -5.55
CA SER A 189 11.72 -2.52 -5.80
C SER A 189 12.48 -2.10 -4.55
N LEU A 190 13.68 -1.55 -4.73
CA LEU A 190 14.45 -0.98 -3.63
C LEU A 190 13.74 0.24 -3.03
N ASN A 191 13.60 0.26 -1.70
CA ASN A 191 13.04 1.42 -0.99
C ASN A 191 14.15 2.36 -0.50
N VAL A 192 14.34 3.48 -1.18
CA VAL A 192 15.38 4.47 -0.85
C VAL A 192 14.77 5.65 -0.10
N VAL A 193 14.83 5.59 1.23
CA VAL A 193 14.28 6.64 2.10
C VAL A 193 15.18 7.89 2.16
N PRO A 194 14.61 9.09 2.34
CA PRO A 194 15.37 10.31 2.61
C PRO A 194 16.21 10.19 3.89
N LEU A 195 17.43 10.74 3.86
CA LEU A 195 18.26 10.84 5.05
C LEU A 195 17.82 12.05 5.91
N PRO A 196 18.06 12.03 7.25
CA PRO A 196 17.76 13.17 8.10
C PRO A 196 18.43 14.45 7.62
N GLY A 197 17.64 15.50 7.36
CA GLY A 197 18.13 16.80 6.89
C GLY A 197 18.53 16.84 5.41
N GLU A 198 18.33 15.74 4.67
CA GLU A 198 18.55 15.73 3.23
C GLU A 198 17.49 16.57 2.52
N ARG A 199 17.94 17.39 1.57
CA ARG A 199 17.03 18.16 0.71
C ARG A 199 16.49 17.26 -0.41
N ASP A 200 15.29 17.55 -0.89
CA ASP A 200 14.64 16.81 -1.96
C ASP A 200 15.54 16.60 -3.20
N ASP A 201 16.28 17.63 -3.62
CA ASP A 201 17.19 17.55 -4.78
C ASP A 201 18.40 16.64 -4.55
N ALA A 202 18.90 16.59 -3.31
CA ALA A 202 20.00 15.71 -2.93
C ALA A 202 19.51 14.26 -2.83
N TRP A 203 18.32 14.07 -2.23
CA TRP A 203 17.66 12.78 -2.19
C TRP A 203 17.40 12.23 -3.59
N GLU A 204 16.85 13.02 -4.51
CA GLU A 204 16.54 12.59 -5.88
C GLU A 204 17.79 12.10 -6.63
N ARG A 205 18.91 12.82 -6.54
CA ARG A 205 20.19 12.39 -7.15
C ARG A 205 20.71 11.08 -6.54
N ARG A 206 20.62 10.94 -5.22
CA ARG A 206 21.04 9.72 -4.52
C ARG A 206 20.12 8.55 -4.85
N PHE A 207 18.81 8.79 -4.87
CA PHE A 207 17.79 7.84 -5.29
C PHE A 207 18.12 7.31 -6.69
N GLU A 208 18.31 8.20 -7.66
CA GLU A 208 18.61 7.82 -9.05
C GLU A 208 19.88 6.95 -9.13
N THR A 209 20.96 7.39 -8.47
CA THR A 209 22.24 6.67 -8.47
C THR A 209 22.11 5.27 -7.85
N VAL A 210 21.50 5.17 -6.66
CA VAL A 210 21.38 3.92 -5.93
C VAL A 210 20.39 2.98 -6.61
N TYR A 211 19.26 3.51 -7.08
CA TYR A 211 18.22 2.75 -7.74
C TYR A 211 18.67 2.24 -9.10
N GLU A 212 19.39 3.03 -9.91
CA GLU A 212 19.92 2.59 -11.21
C GLU A 212 20.92 1.44 -11.05
N ALA A 213 21.84 1.55 -10.09
CA ALA A 213 22.78 0.48 -9.79
C ALA A 213 22.05 -0.82 -9.39
N TRP A 214 21.10 -0.72 -8.46
CA TRP A 214 20.28 -1.86 -8.05
C TRP A 214 19.44 -2.42 -9.21
N ALA A 215 18.79 -1.56 -9.98
CA ALA A 215 17.91 -1.97 -11.07
C ALA A 215 18.68 -2.68 -12.19
N SER A 216 19.92 -2.25 -12.48
CA SER A 216 20.79 -2.92 -13.44
C SER A 216 21.11 -4.37 -13.04
N GLU A 217 21.25 -4.64 -11.73
CA GLU A 217 21.47 -5.99 -11.22
C GLU A 217 20.17 -6.80 -11.16
N ALA A 218 19.08 -6.17 -10.74
CA ALA A 218 17.76 -6.80 -10.55
C ALA A 218 17.04 -7.13 -11.86
N ASP A 219 17.34 -6.45 -12.96
CA ASP A 219 16.63 -6.62 -14.24
C ASP A 219 16.67 -8.06 -14.75
N ALA A 220 17.80 -8.75 -14.54
CA ALA A 220 17.98 -10.16 -14.90
C ALA A 220 17.04 -11.12 -14.14
N TYR A 221 16.40 -10.67 -13.06
CA TYR A 221 15.55 -11.47 -12.17
C TYR A 221 14.09 -11.02 -12.14
N ARG A 222 13.69 -10.07 -13.00
CA ARG A 222 12.34 -9.52 -13.04
C ARG A 222 11.25 -10.59 -13.12
N ASP A 223 11.45 -11.57 -14.00
CA ASP A 223 10.51 -12.67 -14.26
C ASP A 223 10.87 -13.96 -13.49
N VAL A 224 11.85 -13.88 -12.59
CA VAL A 224 12.29 -14.99 -11.76
C VAL A 224 11.53 -14.95 -10.43
N ALA A 225 11.22 -16.13 -9.88
CA ALA A 225 10.61 -16.25 -8.56
C ALA A 225 11.52 -15.65 -7.47
N TRP A 226 10.94 -14.97 -6.48
CA TRP A 226 11.70 -14.24 -5.46
C TRP A 226 12.66 -15.11 -4.63
N ASP A 227 12.29 -16.36 -4.40
CA ASP A 227 13.12 -17.32 -3.68
C ASP A 227 14.40 -17.70 -4.43
N ALA A 228 14.40 -17.55 -5.77
CA ALA A 228 15.53 -17.82 -6.65
C ALA A 228 16.43 -16.60 -6.95
N TRP A 229 16.12 -15.41 -6.41
CA TRP A 229 17.00 -14.26 -6.50
C TRP A 229 18.35 -14.50 -5.77
N PRO A 230 19.45 -13.87 -6.20
CA PRO A 230 20.71 -13.89 -5.46
C PRO A 230 20.49 -13.44 -4.02
N ARG A 231 21.07 -14.20 -3.08
CA ARG A 231 20.81 -13.98 -1.65
C ARG A 231 21.17 -12.57 -1.20
N GLU A 232 22.31 -12.02 -1.66
CA GLU A 232 22.70 -10.66 -1.29
C GLU A 232 21.75 -9.59 -1.84
N LEU A 233 21.33 -9.74 -3.10
CA LEU A 233 20.40 -8.80 -3.74
C LEU A 233 19.05 -8.80 -3.04
N ARG A 234 18.49 -10.01 -2.80
CA ARG A 234 17.24 -10.17 -2.04
C ARG A 234 17.35 -9.57 -0.65
N ALA A 235 18.39 -9.92 0.10
CA ALA A 235 18.57 -9.43 1.47
C ALA A 235 18.69 -7.90 1.51
N THR A 236 19.39 -7.29 0.54
CA THR A 236 19.51 -5.84 0.41
C THR A 236 18.15 -5.20 0.16
N THR A 237 17.36 -5.76 -0.77
CA THR A 237 16.02 -5.27 -1.08
C THR A 237 15.06 -5.41 0.12
N GLU A 238 15.01 -6.58 0.77
CA GLU A 238 14.15 -6.80 1.95
C GLU A 238 14.55 -5.90 3.13
N THR A 239 15.85 -5.69 3.35
CA THR A 239 16.34 -4.76 4.39
C THR A 239 15.86 -3.33 4.10
N SER A 240 15.85 -2.91 2.83
CA SER A 240 15.33 -1.58 2.47
C SER A 240 13.83 -1.44 2.77
N TRP A 241 13.07 -2.54 2.69
CA TRP A 241 11.63 -2.54 2.97
C TRP A 241 11.32 -2.38 4.45
N ASP A 242 12.20 -2.78 5.37
CA ASP A 242 11.95 -2.58 6.80
C ASP A 242 11.76 -1.08 7.16
N ALA A 243 12.25 -0.16 6.33
CA ALA A 243 12.06 1.28 6.49
C ALA A 243 10.59 1.72 6.39
N ILE A 244 9.68 0.93 5.79
CA ILE A 244 8.25 1.28 5.78
C ILE A 244 7.63 1.29 7.19
N PHE A 245 8.31 0.68 8.16
CA PHE A 245 7.88 0.65 9.56
C PHE A 245 8.51 1.75 10.42
N ASP A 246 9.42 2.55 9.88
CA ASP A 246 9.98 3.71 10.57
C ASP A 246 9.00 4.89 10.49
N LEU A 247 8.04 4.91 11.41
CA LEU A 247 6.95 5.88 11.39
C LEU A 247 7.40 7.30 11.77
N ASP A 248 8.56 7.44 12.42
CA ASP A 248 9.11 8.76 12.79
C ASP A 248 9.65 9.48 11.55
N ALA A 249 10.11 8.73 10.55
CA ALA A 249 10.51 9.25 9.25
C ALA A 249 9.32 9.61 8.34
N VAL A 250 8.09 9.19 8.66
CA VAL A 250 6.91 9.39 7.79
C VAL A 250 6.23 10.74 8.05
N PRO A 251 6.22 11.67 7.07
CA PRO A 251 5.46 12.92 7.17
C PRO A 251 4.02 12.73 7.65
N THR A 252 3.57 13.58 8.57
CA THR A 252 2.19 13.53 9.11
C THR A 252 1.09 13.69 8.07
N THR A 253 1.43 14.18 6.87
CA THR A 253 0.53 14.32 5.73
C THR A 253 0.39 13.03 4.90
N ARG A 254 1.33 12.08 5.02
CA ARG A 254 1.30 10.81 4.30
C ARG A 254 0.33 9.84 4.97
N PRO A 255 -0.44 9.07 4.18
CA PRO A 255 -1.31 8.04 4.72
C PRO A 255 -0.49 6.94 5.42
N LEU A 256 -1.02 6.44 6.53
CA LEU A 256 -0.51 5.24 7.20
C LEU A 256 -1.52 4.13 7.03
N GLN A 257 -1.02 2.98 6.60
CA GLN A 257 -1.78 1.75 6.60
C GLN A 257 -1.59 1.00 7.91
N ALA A 258 -2.54 0.14 8.20
CA ALA A 258 -2.56 -0.76 9.34
C ALA A 258 -2.88 -2.16 8.81
N THR A 259 -2.17 -3.16 9.33
CA THR A 259 -2.51 -4.57 9.15
C THR A 259 -2.80 -5.23 10.49
N VAL A 260 -3.81 -6.09 10.49
CA VAL A 260 -4.23 -6.91 11.65
C VAL A 260 -4.53 -8.33 11.18
N HIS A 261 -4.33 -9.34 12.04
CA HIS A 261 -4.68 -10.72 11.71
C HIS A 261 -6.20 -10.97 11.76
N GLU A 262 -6.89 -10.25 12.62
CA GLU A 262 -8.33 -10.36 12.81
C GLU A 262 -8.96 -9.03 13.24
N LEU A 263 -10.26 -8.91 13.02
CA LEU A 263 -11.08 -7.80 13.47
C LEU A 263 -12.26 -8.36 14.27
N ALA A 264 -12.40 -8.01 15.54
CA ALA A 264 -13.54 -8.45 16.35
C ALA A 264 -14.74 -7.52 16.14
N VAL A 265 -15.96 -8.06 16.25
CA VAL A 265 -17.19 -7.26 16.16
C VAL A 265 -17.25 -6.20 17.27
N THR A 266 -16.65 -6.48 18.43
CA THR A 266 -16.53 -5.55 19.56
C THR A 266 -15.59 -4.37 19.27
N ASP A 267 -14.69 -4.50 18.29
CA ASP A 267 -13.86 -3.39 17.84
C ASP A 267 -14.67 -2.43 16.96
N VAL A 268 -15.77 -2.87 16.36
CA VAL A 268 -16.54 -2.07 15.40
C VAL A 268 -17.30 -0.95 16.11
N VAL A 269 -16.93 0.28 15.78
CA VAL A 269 -17.61 1.49 16.27
C VAL A 269 -18.73 1.89 15.32
N ARG A 270 -18.54 1.66 14.02
CA ARG A 270 -19.50 2.03 12.97
C ARG A 270 -19.31 1.20 11.72
N ALA A 271 -20.41 0.85 11.07
CA ALA A 271 -20.43 0.28 9.73
C ALA A 271 -21.48 0.96 8.86
N VAL A 272 -21.16 1.21 7.59
CA VAL A 272 -22.06 1.87 6.62
C VAL A 272 -21.87 1.24 5.26
N GLN A 273 -22.96 0.90 4.58
CA GLN A 273 -22.89 0.43 3.20
C GLN A 273 -22.69 1.62 2.26
N VAL A 274 -21.70 1.53 1.38
CA VAL A 274 -21.38 2.55 0.39
C VAL A 274 -22.33 2.44 -0.80
N SER A 275 -23.04 3.53 -1.12
CA SER A 275 -23.96 3.62 -2.27
C SER A 275 -23.50 4.62 -3.32
#